data_AF-A0A9Q3Q0K5-F1
#
_entry.id   AF-A0A9Q3Q0K5-F1
#
_cell.length_a   1.000
_cell.length_b   1.000
_cell.length_c   1.000
_cell.angle_alpha   90.00
_cell.angle_beta   90.00
_cell.angle_gamma   90.00
#
_symmetry.space_group_name_H-M   'P 1'
#
loop_
_entity.id
_entity.type
_entity.pdbx_description
1 polymer ?
#
loop_
_entity_poly.entity_id
_entity_poly.type
_entity_poly.pdbx_seq_one_letter_code
_entity_poly.pdbx_strand_id
1 'polypeptide(L)'
;MPWKSNSGESSRKQPVFPVSLVKLYFQKDVDKLPSRKKNPTPPEIVEVEDFPGPVKKIIKARKNRLNGKDQRQYLVRFKNQTPDKDKRLAEDAIPDGNLHLRRFRAARRTEQSHQ
;
A
#
# COMPACT_ATOMS: atom_id res chain seq x y z
N MET A 1 -40.86 -45.63 -36.44
CA MET A 1 -39.54 -46.25 -36.70
C MET A 1 -38.61 -45.92 -35.54
N PRO A 2 -38.03 -46.90 -34.83
CA PRO A 2 -37.10 -46.64 -33.74
C PRO A 2 -35.67 -46.50 -34.29
N TRP A 3 -34.96 -45.47 -33.85
CA TRP A 3 -33.53 -45.30 -34.09
C TRP A 3 -32.76 -46.21 -33.12
N LYS A 4 -31.90 -47.07 -33.65
CA LYS A 4 -31.07 -48.00 -32.88
C LYS A 4 -29.83 -47.25 -32.37
N SER A 5 -29.64 -47.23 -31.05
CA SER A 5 -28.39 -46.77 -30.42
C SER A 5 -27.30 -47.82 -30.63
N ASN A 6 -26.27 -47.48 -31.41
CA ASN A 6 -25.12 -48.36 -31.62
C ASN A 6 -24.14 -48.20 -30.45
N SER A 7 -24.18 -49.11 -29.49
CA SER A 7 -23.23 -49.22 -28.38
C SER A 7 -21.93 -49.87 -28.89
N GLY A 8 -21.09 -49.08 -29.55
CA GLY A 8 -19.81 -49.51 -30.11
C GLY A 8 -18.62 -48.86 -29.41
N GLU A 9 -18.01 -49.63 -28.51
CA GLU A 9 -16.55 -49.62 -28.25
C GLU A 9 -15.92 -48.38 -27.58
N SER A 10 -16.15 -48.25 -26.28
CA SER A 10 -15.27 -47.50 -25.35
C SER A 10 -13.97 -48.25 -24.99
N SER A 11 -13.37 -48.98 -25.94
CA SER A 11 -12.15 -49.78 -25.73
C SER A 11 -10.91 -49.19 -26.41
N ARG A 12 -10.89 -47.89 -26.70
CA ARG A 12 -9.64 -47.20 -27.01
C ARG A 12 -9.02 -46.75 -25.68
N LYS A 13 -8.21 -47.62 -25.08
CA LYS A 13 -7.30 -47.23 -23.99
C LYS A 13 -6.51 -46.01 -24.48
N GLN A 14 -6.72 -44.85 -23.87
CA GLN A 14 -5.93 -43.67 -24.21
C GLN A 14 -4.45 -44.00 -23.97
N PRO A 15 -3.54 -43.64 -24.89
CA PRO A 15 -2.12 -43.85 -24.65
C PRO A 15 -1.72 -43.03 -23.42
N VAL A 16 -1.46 -43.72 -22.32
CA VAL A 16 -0.89 -43.09 -21.13
C VAL A 16 0.61 -43.10 -21.32
N PHE A 17 1.18 -41.91 -21.55
CA PHE A 17 2.62 -41.75 -21.66
C PHE A 17 3.30 -42.29 -20.39
N PRO A 18 4.42 -43.03 -20.51
CA PRO A 18 5.13 -43.52 -19.34
C PRO A 18 5.53 -42.32 -18.47
N VAL A 19 5.12 -42.35 -17.20
CA VAL A 19 5.48 -41.32 -16.22
C VAL A 19 6.90 -41.60 -15.74
N SER A 20 7.89 -41.37 -16.60
CA SER A 20 9.30 -41.30 -16.19
C SER A 20 9.87 -39.92 -16.48
N LEU A 21 9.11 -38.87 -16.16
CA LEU A 21 9.67 -37.53 -16.03
C LEU A 21 10.20 -37.30 -14.62
N VAL A 22 11.13 -38.16 -14.17
CA VAL A 22 11.97 -37.81 -13.02
C VAL A 22 12.97 -36.79 -13.54
N LYS A 23 12.66 -35.52 -13.34
CA LYS A 23 13.57 -34.43 -13.69
C LYS A 23 14.68 -34.43 -12.65
N LEU A 24 15.86 -34.90 -13.04
CA LEU A 24 17.06 -34.85 -12.22
C LEU A 24 17.42 -33.37 -12.01
N TYR A 25 17.23 -32.89 -10.77
CA TYR A 25 17.65 -31.55 -10.36
C TYR A 25 19.15 -31.56 -10.12
N PHE A 26 19.93 -31.25 -11.16
CA PHE A 26 21.35 -30.94 -10.95
C PHE A 26 21.47 -29.62 -10.17
N GLN A 27 22.37 -29.60 -9.19
CA GLN A 27 22.77 -28.35 -8.55
C GLN A 27 23.37 -27.44 -9.63
N LYS A 28 22.88 -26.20 -9.69
CA LYS A 28 23.22 -25.28 -10.78
C LYS A 28 24.62 -24.72 -10.54
N ASP A 29 25.58 -25.12 -11.37
CA ASP A 29 26.90 -24.46 -11.46
C ASP A 29 26.69 -23.02 -11.91
N VAL A 30 26.83 -22.07 -10.97
CA VAL A 30 26.62 -20.64 -11.21
C VAL A 30 27.62 -20.10 -12.23
N ASP A 31 28.82 -20.70 -12.30
CA ASP A 31 29.91 -20.27 -13.17
C ASP A 31 29.71 -20.62 -14.66
N LYS A 32 28.83 -21.59 -14.98
CA LYS A 32 28.55 -22.00 -16.38
C LYS A 32 27.44 -21.21 -17.05
N LEU A 33 26.75 -20.33 -16.31
CA LEU A 33 25.61 -19.55 -16.81
C LEU A 33 25.86 -18.03 -16.61
N PRO A 34 26.84 -17.45 -17.33
CA PRO A 34 27.23 -16.04 -17.18
C PRO A 34 26.13 -15.05 -17.57
N SER A 35 25.08 -15.50 -18.27
CA SER A 35 23.92 -14.69 -18.68
C SER A 35 22.90 -14.47 -17.56
N ARG A 36 22.98 -15.21 -16.45
CA ARG A 36 22.10 -15.01 -15.29
C ARG A 36 22.66 -13.90 -14.38
N LYS A 37 22.76 -12.69 -14.93
CA LYS A 37 23.05 -11.49 -14.15
C LYS A 37 21.99 -11.37 -13.05
N LYS A 38 22.43 -11.19 -11.81
CA LYS A 38 21.58 -11.00 -10.63
C LYS A 38 20.53 -9.94 -10.97
N ASN A 39 19.25 -10.22 -10.73
CA ASN A 39 18.17 -9.25 -10.96
C ASN A 39 18.56 -7.94 -10.26
N PRO A 40 18.44 -6.78 -10.93
CA PRO A 40 18.75 -5.51 -10.28
C PRO A 40 17.81 -5.34 -9.08
N THR A 41 18.39 -5.04 -7.93
CA THR A 41 17.63 -4.64 -6.74
C THR A 41 16.72 -3.47 -7.13
N PRO A 42 15.41 -3.51 -6.85
CA PRO A 42 14.54 -2.36 -7.10
C PRO A 42 15.11 -1.13 -6.37
N PRO A 43 15.11 0.06 -6.99
CA PRO A 43 15.54 1.26 -6.30
C PRO A 43 14.66 1.48 -5.07
N GLU A 44 15.30 1.85 -3.95
CA GLU A 44 14.61 2.28 -2.74
C GLU A 44 13.84 3.56 -3.07
N ILE A 45 12.50 3.50 -2.93
CA ILE A 45 11.63 4.66 -3.16
C ILE A 45 11.83 5.59 -1.98
N VAL A 46 12.76 6.53 -2.12
CA VAL A 46 12.85 7.67 -1.20
C VAL A 46 11.63 8.52 -1.49
N GLU A 47 10.63 8.47 -0.60
CA GLU A 47 9.55 9.45 -0.62
C GLU A 47 10.20 10.82 -0.48
N VAL A 48 10.32 11.54 -1.59
CA VAL A 48 10.68 12.95 -1.58
C VAL A 48 9.62 13.58 -0.69
N GLU A 49 10.02 14.07 0.49
CA GLU A 49 9.17 14.86 1.37
C GLU A 49 8.77 16.09 0.57
N ASP A 50 7.69 15.95 -0.21
CA ASP A 50 7.01 17.04 -0.89
C ASP A 50 6.77 18.06 0.19
N PHE A 51 7.51 19.18 0.14
CA PHE A 51 7.37 20.26 1.08
C PHE A 51 5.87 20.55 1.18
N PRO A 52 5.27 20.34 2.37
CA PRO A 52 3.85 20.47 2.50
C PRO A 52 3.52 21.91 2.13
N GLY A 53 2.79 22.09 1.03
CA GLY A 53 2.41 23.41 0.54
C GLY A 53 1.65 24.20 1.61
N PRO A 54 1.24 25.45 1.32
CA PRO A 54 0.61 26.29 2.32
C PRO A 54 -0.62 25.61 2.94
N VAL A 55 -0.73 25.67 4.26
CA VAL A 55 -1.82 25.02 5.01
C VAL A 55 -3.15 25.70 4.67
N LYS A 56 -4.19 24.90 4.46
CA LYS A 56 -5.58 25.38 4.29
C LYS A 56 -6.31 25.41 5.63
N LYS A 57 -6.33 24.28 6.33
CA LYS A 57 -6.97 24.14 7.65
C LYS A 57 -6.55 22.87 8.38
N ILE A 58 -6.74 22.87 9.70
CA ILE A 58 -6.63 21.68 10.55
C ILE A 58 -8.03 21.08 10.71
N ILE A 59 -8.14 19.76 10.55
CA ILE A 59 -9.43 19.05 10.55
C ILE A 59 -9.66 18.35 11.89
N LYS A 60 -8.65 17.63 12.39
CA LYS A 60 -8.76 16.82 13.60
C LYS A 60 -7.49 16.93 14.44
N ALA A 61 -7.66 16.74 15.74
CA ALA A 61 -6.55 16.57 16.68
C ALA A 61 -6.60 15.17 17.28
N ARG A 62 -5.43 14.58 17.54
CA ARG A 62 -5.27 13.30 18.22
C ARG A 62 -4.12 13.43 19.23
N LYS A 63 -4.29 12.85 20.42
CA LYS A 63 -3.19 12.65 21.37
C LYS A 63 -2.56 11.29 21.08
N ASN A 64 -1.25 11.26 20.92
CA ASN A 64 -0.46 10.06 20.62
C ASN A 64 0.74 10.01 21.57
N ARG A 65 1.14 8.80 21.98
CA ARG A 65 2.37 8.61 22.75
C ARG A 65 3.43 8.02 21.82
N LEU A 66 4.42 8.83 21.46
CA LEU A 66 5.54 8.44 20.59
C LEU A 66 6.82 8.50 21.43
N ASN A 67 7.58 7.40 21.44
CA ASN A 67 8.82 7.28 22.22
C ASN A 67 8.64 7.63 23.71
N GLY A 68 7.52 7.19 24.30
CA GLY A 68 7.19 7.42 25.71
C GLY A 68 6.72 8.84 26.05
N LYS A 69 6.77 9.78 25.10
CA LYS A 69 6.31 11.16 25.28
C LYS A 69 4.91 11.35 24.71
N ASP A 70 4.05 12.03 25.46
CA ASP A 70 2.73 12.42 24.99
C ASP A 70 2.86 13.62 24.04
N GLN A 71 2.48 13.42 22.79
CA GLN A 71 2.51 14.43 21.74
C GLN A 71 1.13 14.60 21.13
N ARG A 72 0.78 15.85 20.80
CA ARG A 72 -0.44 16.15 20.03
C ARG A 72 -0.09 16.17 18.56
N GLN A 73 -0.89 15.45 17.79
CA GLN A 73 -0.83 15.46 16.33
C GLN A 73 -2.13 16.04 15.76
N TYR A 74 -1.97 16.75 14.65
CA TYR A 74 -3.04 17.43 13.95
C TYR A 74 -3.12 16.91 12.52
N LEU A 75 -4.34 16.60 12.07
CA LEU A 75 -4.60 16.26 10.67
C LEU A 75 -4.72 17.56 9.89
N VAL A 76 -3.75 17.81 9.02
CA VAL A 76 -3.59 19.06 8.28
C VAL A 76 -3.99 18.84 6.83
N ARG A 77 -4.85 19.73 6.32
CA ARG A 77 -5.18 19.81 4.90
C ARG A 77 -4.44 20.96 4.25
N PHE A 78 -3.74 20.66 3.17
CA PHE A 78 -2.98 21.64 2.40
C PHE A 78 -3.85 22.31 1.33
N LYS A 79 -3.46 23.53 0.92
CA LYS A 79 -4.13 24.23 -0.19
C LYS A 79 -3.86 23.47 -1.48
N ASN A 80 -4.88 23.42 -2.34
CA ASN A 80 -4.82 22.81 -3.67
C ASN A 80 -4.44 21.32 -3.68
N GLN A 81 -4.53 20.64 -2.53
CA GLN A 81 -4.31 19.20 -2.43
C GLN A 81 -5.63 18.48 -2.12
N THR A 82 -5.71 17.23 -2.60
CA THR A 82 -6.84 16.35 -2.36
C THR A 82 -6.86 15.85 -0.91
N PRO A 83 -8.03 15.45 -0.39
CA PRO A 83 -8.16 14.85 0.95
C PRO A 83 -7.21 13.71 1.25
N ASP A 84 -6.84 12.93 0.22
CA ASP A 84 -5.97 11.76 0.34
C ASP A 84 -4.53 12.14 0.69
N LYS A 85 -4.14 13.40 0.45
CA LYS A 85 -2.81 13.94 0.78
C LYS A 85 -2.75 14.62 2.15
N ASP A 86 -3.81 14.53 2.95
CA ASP A 86 -3.79 15.10 4.30
C ASP A 86 -2.77 14.36 5.18
N LYS A 87 -1.86 15.12 5.82
CA LYS A 87 -0.83 14.55 6.68
C LYS A 87 -1.12 14.82 8.16
N ARG A 88 -0.70 13.88 9.02
CA ARG A 88 -0.68 14.10 10.47
C ARG A 88 0.66 14.68 10.88
N LEU A 89 0.63 15.91 11.37
CA LEU A 89 1.82 16.65 11.78
C LEU A 89 1.79 16.97 13.27
N ALA A 90 2.97 17.04 13.87
CA ALA A 90 3.16 17.60 15.21
C ALA A 90 2.92 19.11 15.19
N GLU A 91 2.68 19.72 16.35
CA GLU A 91 2.45 21.17 16.48
C GLU A 91 3.58 22.00 15.84
N ASP A 92 4.83 21.60 16.05
CA ASP A 92 6.02 22.30 15.57
C ASP A 92 6.26 22.16 14.05
N ALA A 93 5.71 21.12 13.44
CA ALA A 93 5.92 20.80 12.03
C ALA A 93 4.91 21.48 11.09
N ILE A 94 3.98 22.27 11.62
CA ILE A 94 2.92 22.91 10.83
C ILE A 94 3.36 24.32 10.41
N PRO A 95 3.44 24.61 9.10
CA PRO A 95 3.66 25.97 8.62
C PRO A 95 2.57 26.92 9.12
N ASP A 96 2.97 28.05 9.70
CA ASP A 96 2.06 29.02 10.35
C ASP A 96 1.10 28.35 11.36
N GLY A 97 1.60 27.37 12.12
CA GLY A 97 0.81 26.55 13.04
C GLY A 97 -0.05 27.36 14.00
N ASN A 98 0.48 28.42 14.60
CA ASN A 98 -0.24 29.26 15.57
C ASN A 98 -1.56 29.83 15.04
N LEU A 99 -1.56 30.35 13.80
CA LEU A 99 -2.77 30.91 13.19
C LEU A 99 -3.84 29.83 12.99
N HIS A 100 -3.43 28.69 12.43
CA HIS A 100 -4.32 27.59 12.09
C HIS A 100 -4.85 26.88 13.34
N LEU A 101 -4.00 26.70 14.36
CA LEU A 101 -4.37 26.10 15.64
C LEU A 101 -5.34 26.99 16.42
N ARG A 102 -5.13 28.32 16.40
CA ARG A 102 -6.07 29.26 17.03
C ARG A 102 -7.44 29.15 16.40
N ARG A 103 -7.52 29.17 15.06
CA ARG A 103 -8.79 29.00 14.32
C ARG A 103 -9.46 27.66 14.62
N PHE A 104 -8.69 26.58 14.63
CA PHE A 104 -9.19 25.24 14.94
C PHE A 104 -9.73 25.14 16.38
N ARG A 105 -9.00 25.67 17.37
CA ARG A 105 -9.42 25.71 18.78
C ARG A 105 -10.69 26.55 18.96
N ALA A 106 -10.83 27.67 18.25
CA ALA A 106 -12.04 28.49 18.28
C ALA A 106 -13.25 27.74 17.71
N ALA A 107 -13.11 27.13 16.52
CA ALA A 107 -14.17 26.35 15.88
C ALA A 107 -14.62 25.15 16.74
N ARG A 108 -13.69 24.46 17.40
CA ARG A 108 -14.03 23.34 18.29
C ARG A 108 -14.86 23.76 19.51
N ARG A 109 -14.66 24.98 20.04
CA ARG A 109 -15.45 25.49 21.17
C ARG A 109 -16.90 25.76 20.77
N THR A 110 -17.11 26.34 19.58
CA THR A 110 -18.46 26.62 19.08
C THR A 110 -19.24 25.35 18.74
N GLU A 111 -18.56 24.31 18.26
CA GLU A 111 -19.19 23.00 18.02
C GLU A 111 -19.68 22.34 19.31
N GLN A 112 -18.96 22.52 20.42
CA GLN A 112 -19.31 21.94 21.72
C GLN A 112 -20.42 22.69 22.45
N SER A 113 -20.62 23.98 22.17
CA SER A 113 -21.69 24.78 22.80
C SER A 113 -23.08 24.58 22.18
N HIS A 114 -23.16 23.93 21.01
CA HIS A 114 -24.42 23.66 20.31
C HIS A 114 -24.91 22.20 20.44
N GLN A 115 -24.27 21.40 21.30
CA GLN A 115 -24.72 20.09 21.72
C GLN A 115 -25.23 20.16 23.15
#